data_AF-A0A261CWB0-F1
#
_entry.id   AF-A0A261CWB0-F1
#
_cell.length_a   1.000
_cell.length_b   1.000
_cell.length_c   1.000
_cell.angle_alpha   90.00
_cell.angle_beta   90.00
_cell.angle_gamma   90.00
#
_symmetry.space_group_name_H-M   'P 1'
#
loop_
_entity.id
_entity.type
_entity.pdbx_description
1 polymer ?
#
loop_
_entity_poly.entity_id
_entity_poly.type
_entity_poly.pdbx_seq_one_letter_code
_entity_poly.pdbx_strand_id
1 'polypeptide(L)'
;MPTGYGEPVGSLLRELAPEIDAAALYLLAERYESVQQRISECTWAIDKGTRAVSGAIDGQTAVAADAVGASTVRALHASAEKVSSIAEVVRAYADAVEQTRQRLAVVAAIADRELLAGTLLAAATGDTTPLAGAEHFAARTMAATAAELDRHAAQISQGAVEETSAEHGQQSGGMPMTPGAMMAPMGAALAGIAAGRAVAAAGDSQPSDADLIMLRARAAVLSATQPPEVAPWIRVAVGLGVDPNGRRTVVVGTSEPAGYLRPGVAPEPHEVVVGDGRAPELAILGYFRDAELVPLAVCAASPPPPEVAAAVNDSGAHALDPAGHEDSAGSAQ
;
A
#
# COMPACT_ATOMS: atom_id res chain seq x y z
N MET A 1 -19.39 39.92 10.20
CA MET A 1 -19.45 38.46 10.03
C MET A 1 -18.56 38.10 8.84
N PRO A 2 -17.30 37.70 9.04
CA PRO A 2 -16.50 37.17 7.95
C PRO A 2 -16.97 35.73 7.67
N THR A 3 -17.26 35.40 6.42
CA THR A 3 -17.73 34.08 5.96
C THR A 3 -16.60 33.25 5.32
N GLY A 4 -15.36 33.38 5.83
CA GLY A 4 -14.16 32.87 5.15
C GLY A 4 -13.45 31.69 5.81
N TYR A 5 -14.10 30.92 6.69
CA TYR A 5 -13.40 29.95 7.55
C TYR A 5 -13.10 28.58 6.90
N GLY A 6 -13.60 28.30 5.69
CA GLY A 6 -13.32 27.07 4.93
C GLY A 6 -12.30 27.24 3.79
N GLU A 7 -11.75 28.44 3.62
CA GLU A 7 -10.81 28.76 2.53
C GLU A 7 -9.46 27.99 2.62
N PRO A 8 -8.87 27.73 3.81
CA PRO A 8 -7.59 27.03 3.92
C PRO A 8 -7.65 25.56 3.49
N VAL A 9 -8.66 24.82 3.98
CA VAL A 9 -8.84 23.40 3.65
C VAL A 9 -9.29 23.23 2.20
N GLY A 10 -10.18 24.09 1.72
CA GLY A 10 -10.59 24.11 0.30
C GLY A 10 -9.45 24.48 -0.66
N SER A 11 -8.44 25.23 -0.21
CA SER A 11 -7.20 25.47 -0.95
C SER A 11 -6.31 24.24 -0.97
N LEU A 12 -6.02 23.67 0.21
CA LEU A 12 -5.21 22.46 0.36
C LEU A 12 -5.80 21.27 -0.41
N LEU A 13 -7.12 21.10 -0.38
CA LEU A 13 -7.81 20.06 -1.15
C LEU A 13 -7.59 20.22 -2.65
N ARG A 14 -7.64 21.45 -3.18
CA ARG A 14 -7.43 21.68 -4.61
C ARG A 14 -5.97 21.46 -5.02
N GLU A 15 -5.03 21.78 -4.15
CA GLU A 15 -3.60 21.59 -4.40
C GLU A 15 -3.19 20.11 -4.32
N LEU A 16 -3.79 19.36 -3.39
CA LEU A 16 -3.42 17.96 -3.11
C LEU A 16 -4.31 16.93 -3.82
N ALA A 17 -5.45 17.34 -4.38
CA ALA A 17 -6.30 16.43 -5.13
C ALA A 17 -5.57 15.94 -6.38
N PRO A 18 -5.60 14.62 -6.67
CA PRO A 18 -5.02 14.12 -7.90
C PRO A 18 -5.75 14.73 -9.10
N GLU A 19 -4.98 15.41 -9.96
CA GLU A 19 -5.49 16.02 -11.21
C GLU A 19 -5.85 14.98 -12.29
N ILE A 20 -5.43 13.73 -12.08
CA ILE A 20 -5.65 12.63 -13.01
C ILE A 20 -7.13 12.22 -13.02
N ASP A 21 -7.70 12.18 -14.22
CA ASP A 21 -9.08 11.75 -14.45
C ASP A 21 -9.19 10.22 -14.41
N ALA A 22 -9.68 9.70 -13.27
CA ALA A 22 -9.91 8.28 -13.08
C ALA A 22 -10.91 7.70 -14.09
N ALA A 23 -11.92 8.48 -14.54
CA ALA A 23 -12.88 8.00 -15.53
C ALA A 23 -12.20 7.77 -16.90
N ALA A 24 -11.27 8.65 -17.27
CA ALA A 24 -10.46 8.46 -18.47
C ALA A 24 -9.55 7.21 -18.37
N LEU A 25 -9.01 6.91 -17.18
CA LEU A 25 -8.22 5.70 -16.94
C LEU A 25 -9.07 4.42 -17.03
N TYR A 26 -10.28 4.40 -16.45
CA TYR A 26 -11.19 3.26 -16.61
C TYR A 26 -11.56 3.02 -18.07
N LEU A 27 -11.85 4.08 -18.83
CA LEU A 27 -12.13 3.99 -20.26
C LEU A 27 -10.93 3.48 -21.05
N LEU A 28 -9.69 3.79 -20.62
CA LEU A 28 -8.48 3.24 -21.21
C LEU A 28 -8.33 1.74 -20.90
N ALA A 29 -8.62 1.30 -19.67
CA ALA A 29 -8.61 -0.12 -19.31
C ALA A 29 -9.64 -0.92 -20.14
N GLU A 30 -10.86 -0.42 -20.29
CA GLU A 30 -11.90 -1.04 -21.14
C GLU A 30 -11.45 -1.18 -22.61
N ARG A 31 -10.69 -0.21 -23.13
CA ARG A 31 -10.12 -0.31 -24.48
C ARG A 31 -9.09 -1.41 -24.60
N TYR A 32 -8.24 -1.62 -23.59
CA TYR A 32 -7.29 -2.72 -23.58
C TYR A 32 -8.00 -4.08 -23.51
N GLU A 33 -9.04 -4.22 -22.69
CA GLU A 33 -9.86 -5.43 -22.64
C GLU A 33 -10.54 -5.73 -23.99
N SER A 34 -11.03 -4.70 -24.67
CA SER A 34 -11.56 -4.85 -26.03
C SER A 34 -10.50 -5.34 -27.02
N VAL A 35 -9.25 -4.87 -26.90
CA VAL A 35 -8.12 -5.35 -27.71
C VAL A 35 -7.80 -6.81 -27.38
N GLN A 36 -7.75 -7.19 -26.10
CA GLN A 36 -7.54 -8.58 -25.67
C GLN A 36 -8.61 -9.51 -26.26
N GLN A 37 -9.89 -9.12 -26.16
CA GLN A 37 -11.00 -9.88 -26.72
C GLN A 37 -10.84 -10.09 -28.24
N ARG A 38 -10.44 -9.04 -28.98
CA ARG A 38 -10.17 -9.14 -30.42
C ARG A 38 -8.98 -10.04 -30.75
N ILE A 39 -7.94 -10.06 -29.91
CA ILE A 39 -6.80 -10.98 -30.07
C ILE A 39 -7.26 -12.42 -29.84
N SER A 40 -8.09 -12.68 -28.84
CA SER A 40 -8.67 -14.01 -28.58
C SER A 40 -9.52 -14.51 -29.75
N GLU A 41 -10.35 -13.63 -30.33
CA GLU A 41 -11.12 -13.94 -31.54
C GLU A 41 -10.23 -14.24 -32.76
N CYS A 42 -9.18 -13.45 -32.98
CA CYS A 42 -8.19 -13.70 -34.03
C CYS A 42 -7.50 -15.05 -33.82
N THR A 43 -7.18 -15.38 -32.57
CA THR A 43 -6.51 -16.63 -32.21
C THR A 43 -7.39 -17.83 -32.54
N TRP A 44 -8.67 -17.78 -32.18
CA TRP A 44 -9.64 -18.81 -32.53
C TRP A 44 -9.80 -18.96 -34.05
N ALA A 45 -9.83 -17.83 -34.79
CA ALA A 45 -9.94 -17.85 -36.25
C ALA A 45 -8.71 -18.49 -36.92
N ILE A 46 -7.50 -18.18 -36.44
CA ILE A 46 -6.25 -18.75 -36.96
C ILE A 46 -6.15 -20.24 -36.66
N ASP A 47 -6.47 -20.67 -35.45
CA ASP A 47 -6.46 -22.08 -35.07
C ASP A 47 -7.47 -22.89 -35.90
N LYS A 48 -8.70 -22.37 -36.06
CA LYS A 48 -9.71 -22.97 -36.95
C LYS A 48 -9.24 -23.03 -38.41
N GLY A 49 -8.66 -21.95 -38.93
CA GLY A 49 -8.14 -21.88 -40.29
C GLY A 49 -6.99 -22.85 -40.54
N THR A 50 -6.05 -22.93 -39.58
CA THR A 50 -4.92 -23.87 -39.61
C THR A 50 -5.43 -25.31 -39.68
N ARG A 51 -6.37 -25.69 -38.80
CA ARG A 51 -6.96 -27.04 -38.80
C ARG A 51 -7.70 -27.38 -40.10
N ALA A 52 -8.38 -26.41 -40.71
CA ALA A 52 -9.04 -26.60 -42.00
C ALA A 52 -8.03 -26.82 -43.13
N VAL A 53 -6.92 -26.07 -43.14
CA VAL A 53 -5.85 -26.22 -44.13
C VAL A 53 -5.14 -27.56 -43.96
N SER A 54 -4.76 -27.92 -42.73
CA SER A 54 -4.09 -29.20 -42.43
C SER A 54 -4.97 -30.41 -42.72
N GLY A 55 -6.30 -30.29 -42.60
CA GLY A 55 -7.23 -31.34 -43.02
C GLY A 55 -7.42 -31.46 -44.53
N ALA A 56 -6.99 -30.48 -45.32
CA ALA A 56 -7.14 -30.44 -46.78
C ALA A 56 -5.85 -30.78 -47.55
N ILE A 57 -4.71 -30.87 -46.85
CA ILE A 57 -3.39 -31.16 -47.43
C ILE A 57 -2.77 -32.36 -46.71
N ASP A 58 -1.96 -33.16 -47.41
CA ASP A 58 -1.34 -34.37 -46.85
C ASP A 58 0.16 -34.23 -46.61
N GLY A 59 0.67 -34.98 -45.64
CA GLY A 59 2.11 -35.17 -45.43
C GLY A 59 2.83 -33.96 -44.82
N GLN A 60 4.03 -33.65 -45.31
CA GLN A 60 4.91 -32.64 -44.71
C GLN A 60 4.37 -31.19 -44.80
N THR A 61 3.47 -30.90 -45.73
CA THR A 61 2.85 -29.58 -45.85
C THR A 61 1.80 -29.34 -44.77
N ALA A 62 1.06 -30.38 -44.34
CA ALA A 62 0.14 -30.31 -43.19
C ALA A 62 0.90 -30.03 -41.89
N VAL A 63 2.00 -30.76 -41.67
CA VAL A 63 2.86 -30.57 -40.48
C VAL A 63 3.46 -29.16 -40.44
N ALA A 64 3.88 -28.62 -41.58
CA ALA A 64 4.39 -27.25 -41.66
C ALA A 64 3.29 -26.20 -41.37
N ALA A 65 2.06 -26.41 -41.87
CA ALA A 65 0.93 -25.54 -41.59
C ALA A 65 0.57 -25.54 -40.10
N ASP A 66 0.50 -26.72 -39.46
CA ASP A 66 0.25 -26.85 -38.02
C ASP A 66 1.35 -26.17 -37.18
N ALA A 67 2.62 -26.32 -37.56
CA ALA A 67 3.73 -25.68 -36.85
C ALA A 67 3.66 -24.16 -36.91
N VAL A 68 3.36 -23.59 -38.08
CA VAL A 68 3.21 -22.14 -38.27
C VAL A 68 1.98 -21.63 -37.51
N GLY A 69 0.84 -22.31 -37.62
CA GLY A 69 -0.38 -21.96 -36.89
C GLY A 69 -0.16 -21.97 -35.38
N ALA A 70 0.44 -23.03 -34.85
CA ALA A 70 0.75 -23.13 -33.43
C ALA A 70 1.72 -22.04 -32.95
N SER A 71 2.72 -21.67 -33.75
CA SER A 71 3.64 -20.58 -33.41
C SER A 71 2.95 -19.21 -33.38
N THR A 72 2.03 -18.97 -34.31
CA THR A 72 1.25 -17.73 -34.41
C THR A 72 0.26 -17.62 -33.24
N VAL A 73 -0.43 -18.72 -32.93
CA VAL A 73 -1.35 -18.80 -31.77
C VAL A 73 -0.62 -18.51 -30.46
N ARG A 74 0.60 -19.06 -30.26
CA ARG A 74 1.42 -18.75 -29.09
C ARG A 74 1.81 -17.27 -29.00
N ALA A 75 2.22 -16.67 -30.12
CA ALA A 75 2.58 -15.26 -30.16
C ALA A 75 1.37 -14.34 -29.85
N LEU A 76 0.17 -14.72 -30.31
CA LEU A 76 -1.05 -14.00 -30.02
C LEU A 76 -1.49 -14.15 -28.56
N HIS A 77 -1.36 -15.33 -27.96
CA HIS A 77 -1.60 -15.50 -26.51
C HIS A 77 -0.67 -14.62 -25.69
N ALA A 78 0.64 -14.64 -25.96
CA ALA A 78 1.60 -13.79 -25.27
C ALA A 78 1.31 -12.29 -25.47
N SER A 79 0.72 -11.90 -26.60
CA SER A 79 0.29 -10.52 -26.84
C SER A 79 -0.99 -10.18 -26.06
N ALA A 80 -1.94 -11.11 -25.96
CA ALA A 80 -3.16 -10.95 -25.17
C ALA A 80 -2.86 -10.82 -23.67
N GLU A 81 -1.93 -11.64 -23.15
CA GLU A 81 -1.46 -11.59 -21.76
C GLU A 81 -0.84 -10.23 -21.43
N LYS A 82 0.04 -9.71 -22.29
CA LYS A 82 0.62 -8.36 -22.13
C LYS A 82 -0.43 -7.26 -22.11
N VAL A 83 -1.43 -7.35 -22.99
CA VAL A 83 -2.53 -6.37 -23.04
C VAL A 83 -3.40 -6.47 -21.78
N SER A 84 -3.65 -7.68 -21.26
CA SER A 84 -4.37 -7.91 -20.00
C SER A 84 -3.63 -7.28 -18.82
N SER A 85 -2.33 -7.55 -18.70
CA SER A 85 -1.49 -7.00 -17.63
C SER A 85 -1.48 -5.45 -17.65
N ILE A 86 -1.40 -4.84 -18.84
CA ILE A 86 -1.52 -3.37 -18.98
C ILE A 86 -2.90 -2.88 -18.52
N ALA A 87 -3.99 -3.57 -18.90
CA ALA A 87 -5.34 -3.20 -18.49
C ALA A 87 -5.49 -3.25 -16.95
N GLU A 88 -4.93 -4.28 -16.31
CA GLU A 88 -4.94 -4.48 -14.86
C GLU A 88 -4.17 -3.37 -14.14
N VAL A 89 -2.96 -3.02 -14.61
CA VAL A 89 -2.17 -1.91 -14.05
C VAL A 89 -2.92 -0.58 -14.17
N VAL A 90 -3.51 -0.29 -15.33
CA VAL A 90 -4.27 0.96 -15.55
C VAL A 90 -5.49 1.02 -14.64
N ARG A 91 -6.21 -0.10 -14.46
CA ARG A 91 -7.36 -0.19 -13.56
C ARG A 91 -6.96 -0.02 -12.10
N ALA A 92 -5.91 -0.70 -11.65
CA ALA A 92 -5.40 -0.58 -10.29
C ALA A 92 -4.99 0.87 -9.98
N TYR A 93 -4.40 1.57 -10.95
CA TYR A 93 -4.06 2.98 -10.80
C TYR A 93 -5.30 3.89 -10.74
N ALA A 94 -6.33 3.62 -11.55
CA ALA A 94 -7.61 4.33 -11.49
C ALA A 94 -8.28 4.17 -10.10
N ASP A 95 -8.29 2.95 -9.57
CA ASP A 95 -8.81 2.64 -8.24
C ASP A 95 -8.05 3.40 -7.14
N ALA A 96 -6.72 3.45 -7.24
CA ALA A 96 -5.87 4.19 -6.29
C ALA A 96 -6.17 5.70 -6.32
N VAL A 97 -6.36 6.28 -7.50
CA VAL A 97 -6.73 7.70 -7.66
C VAL A 97 -8.10 7.99 -7.01
N GLU A 98 -9.10 7.14 -7.26
CA GLU A 98 -10.43 7.32 -6.65
C GLU A 98 -10.39 7.16 -5.13
N GLN A 99 -9.71 6.14 -4.63
CA GLN A 99 -9.58 5.90 -3.21
C GLN A 99 -8.90 7.08 -2.51
N THR A 100 -7.84 7.63 -3.09
CA THR A 100 -7.17 8.83 -2.55
C THR A 100 -8.11 10.04 -2.55
N ARG A 101 -8.89 10.24 -3.62
CA ARG A 101 -9.85 11.36 -3.69
C ARG A 101 -10.93 11.25 -2.61
N GLN A 102 -11.47 10.05 -2.40
CA GLN A 102 -12.44 9.77 -1.34
C GLN A 102 -11.83 9.99 0.06
N ARG A 103 -10.61 9.50 0.29
CA ARG A 103 -9.89 9.70 1.55
C ARG A 103 -9.61 11.17 1.83
N LEU A 104 -9.13 11.92 0.83
CA LEU A 104 -8.89 13.37 0.95
C LEU A 104 -10.17 14.12 1.29
N ALA A 105 -11.32 13.77 0.70
CA ALA A 105 -12.60 14.39 1.03
C ALA A 105 -13.00 14.16 2.50
N VAL A 106 -12.78 12.94 3.02
CA VAL A 106 -13.03 12.62 4.44
C VAL A 106 -12.08 13.37 5.36
N VAL A 107 -10.77 13.35 5.05
CA VAL A 107 -9.73 14.04 5.86
C VAL A 107 -9.98 15.54 5.87
N ALA A 108 -10.39 16.13 4.76
CA ALA A 108 -10.75 17.54 4.71
C ALA A 108 -11.99 17.87 5.55
N ALA A 109 -13.02 17.02 5.56
CA ALA A 109 -14.18 17.22 6.43
C ALA A 109 -13.81 17.16 7.93
N ILE A 110 -12.86 16.29 8.29
CA ILE A 110 -12.31 16.22 9.65
C ILE A 110 -11.51 17.49 9.96
N ALA A 111 -10.63 17.90 9.05
CA ALA A 111 -9.83 19.12 9.18
C ALA A 111 -10.70 20.37 9.35
N ASP A 112 -11.76 20.52 8.55
CA ASP A 112 -12.72 21.61 8.66
C ASP A 112 -13.39 21.63 10.04
N ARG A 113 -13.81 20.46 10.54
CA ARG A 113 -14.40 20.35 11.87
C ARG A 113 -13.41 20.78 12.96
N GLU A 114 -12.16 20.34 12.89
CA GLU A 114 -11.13 20.67 13.89
C GLU A 114 -10.76 22.17 13.84
N LEU A 115 -10.70 22.77 12.64
CA LEU A 115 -10.52 24.21 12.51
C LEU A 115 -11.70 25.01 13.08
N LEU A 116 -12.93 24.56 12.86
CA LEU A 116 -14.11 25.16 13.49
C LEU A 116 -14.08 25.02 15.02
N ALA A 117 -13.65 23.88 15.54
CA ALA A 117 -13.50 23.69 16.97
C ALA A 117 -12.40 24.61 17.55
N GLY A 118 -11.24 24.68 16.90
CA GLY A 118 -10.12 25.53 17.31
C GLY A 118 -10.46 27.02 17.27
N THR A 119 -11.18 27.47 16.24
CA THR A 119 -11.64 28.87 16.13
C THR A 119 -12.66 29.24 17.21
N LEU A 120 -13.62 28.35 17.51
CA LEU A 120 -14.58 28.57 18.59
C LEU A 120 -13.90 28.63 19.96
N LEU A 121 -12.94 27.75 20.21
CA LEU A 121 -12.17 27.73 21.45
C LEU A 121 -11.34 29.00 21.60
N ALA A 122 -10.61 29.40 20.55
CA ALA A 122 -9.84 30.64 20.54
C ALA A 122 -10.72 31.88 20.75
N ALA A 123 -11.92 31.92 20.20
CA ALA A 123 -12.87 33.01 20.43
C ALA A 123 -13.41 33.04 21.87
N ALA A 124 -13.58 31.88 22.50
CA ALA A 124 -14.11 31.77 23.86
C ALA A 124 -13.06 32.04 24.95
N THR A 125 -11.81 31.60 24.74
CA THR A 125 -10.75 31.63 25.76
C THR A 125 -9.65 32.65 25.47
N GLY A 126 -9.55 33.13 24.23
CA GLY A 126 -8.42 33.94 23.76
C GLY A 126 -7.15 33.12 23.45
N ASP A 127 -7.16 31.81 23.68
CA ASP A 127 -6.03 30.92 23.41
C ASP A 127 -6.07 30.40 21.97
N THR A 128 -5.09 30.80 21.15
CA THR A 128 -4.98 30.41 19.74
C THR A 128 -4.18 29.14 19.50
N THR A 129 -3.56 28.56 20.53
CA THR A 129 -2.80 27.30 20.41
C THR A 129 -3.62 26.12 19.83
N PRO A 130 -4.88 25.88 20.20
CA PRO A 130 -5.69 24.81 19.61
C PRO A 130 -5.97 25.02 18.12
N LEU A 131 -6.13 26.29 17.69
CA LEU A 131 -6.34 26.62 16.28
C LEU A 131 -5.09 26.32 15.44
N ALA A 132 -3.90 26.75 15.90
CA ALA A 132 -2.64 26.46 15.22
C ALA A 132 -2.36 24.94 15.16
N GLY A 133 -2.74 24.19 16.20
CA GLY A 133 -2.68 22.73 16.21
C GLY A 133 -3.60 22.10 15.16
N ALA A 134 -4.83 22.59 15.02
CA ALA A 134 -5.78 22.12 14.01
C ALA A 134 -5.31 22.42 12.56
N GLU A 135 -4.72 23.60 12.31
CA GLU A 135 -4.12 23.94 11.02
C GLU A 135 -2.96 23.00 10.66
N HIS A 136 -2.06 22.73 11.62
CA HIS A 136 -0.94 21.84 11.40
C HIS A 136 -1.40 20.38 11.19
N PHE A 137 -2.41 19.94 11.95
CA PHE A 137 -3.05 18.64 11.76
C PHE A 137 -3.63 18.50 10.36
N ALA A 138 -4.40 19.49 9.90
CA ALA A 138 -5.00 19.51 8.57
C ALA A 138 -3.95 19.39 7.47
N ALA A 139 -2.92 20.25 7.50
CA ALA A 139 -1.85 20.24 6.51
C ALA A 139 -1.11 18.90 6.48
N ARG A 140 -0.74 18.36 7.65
CA ARG A 140 0.02 17.11 7.75
C ARG A 140 -0.79 15.90 7.28
N THR A 141 -2.05 15.77 7.70
CA THR A 141 -2.88 14.61 7.36
C THR A 141 -3.30 14.60 5.90
N MET A 142 -3.63 15.77 5.34
CA MET A 142 -3.95 15.88 3.91
C MET A 142 -2.72 15.59 3.05
N ALA A 143 -1.54 16.12 3.40
CA ALA A 143 -0.30 15.82 2.69
C ALA A 143 0.09 14.33 2.77
N ALA A 144 -0.04 13.71 3.94
CA ALA A 144 0.21 12.28 4.10
C ALA A 144 -0.75 11.42 3.27
N THR A 145 -2.03 11.83 3.18
CA THR A 145 -3.04 11.14 2.35
C THR A 145 -2.71 11.28 0.86
N ALA A 146 -2.26 12.44 0.42
CA ALA A 146 -1.80 12.64 -0.97
C ALA A 146 -0.55 11.79 -1.28
N ALA A 147 0.43 11.76 -0.38
CA ALA A 147 1.64 10.95 -0.53
C ALA A 147 1.39 9.43 -0.51
N GLU A 148 0.22 8.98 -0.03
CA GLU A 148 -0.22 7.59 -0.13
C GLU A 148 -0.46 7.19 -1.60
N LEU A 149 -0.96 8.11 -2.43
CA LEU A 149 -1.16 7.84 -3.85
C LEU A 149 0.17 7.57 -4.55
N ASP A 150 1.20 8.37 -4.27
CA ASP A 150 2.54 8.18 -4.85
C ASP A 150 3.13 6.83 -4.44
N ARG A 151 2.90 6.41 -3.18
CA ARG A 151 3.32 5.09 -2.67
C ARG A 151 2.56 3.95 -3.35
N HIS A 152 1.24 4.02 -3.44
CA HIS A 152 0.44 3.02 -4.15
C HIS A 152 0.81 2.94 -5.63
N ALA A 153 1.07 4.08 -6.29
CA ALA A 153 1.52 4.13 -7.68
C ALA A 153 2.86 3.39 -7.86
N ALA A 154 3.81 3.61 -6.94
CA ALA A 154 5.09 2.90 -6.95
C ALA A 154 4.90 1.39 -6.75
N GLN A 155 4.04 0.96 -5.82
CA GLN A 155 3.74 -0.46 -5.59
C GLN A 155 3.11 -1.14 -6.82
N ILE A 156 2.14 -0.47 -7.47
CA ILE A 156 1.53 -0.97 -8.72
C ILE A 156 2.60 -1.15 -9.80
N SER A 157 3.53 -0.20 -9.93
CA SER A 157 4.61 -0.29 -10.91
C SER A 157 5.61 -1.42 -10.60
N GLN A 158 5.90 -1.68 -9.32
CA GLN A 158 6.79 -2.76 -8.89
C GLN A 158 6.17 -4.13 -9.15
N GLY A 159 4.89 -4.32 -8.80
CA GLY A 159 4.17 -5.57 -9.07
C GLY A 159 4.15 -5.92 -10.56
N ALA A 160 3.95 -4.93 -11.42
CA ALA A 160 3.99 -5.12 -12.88
C ALA A 160 5.37 -5.57 -13.39
N VAL A 161 6.46 -5.09 -12.79
CA VAL A 161 7.85 -5.46 -13.15
C VAL A 161 8.20 -6.86 -12.65
N GLU A 162 7.71 -7.25 -11.48
CA GLU A 162 7.94 -8.57 -10.90
C GLU A 162 7.21 -9.68 -11.66
N GLU A 163 5.95 -9.47 -12.06
CA GLU A 163 5.21 -10.41 -12.91
C GLU A 163 5.90 -10.62 -14.27
N THR A 164 6.33 -9.53 -14.92
CA THR A 164 7.06 -9.63 -16.18
C THR A 164 8.44 -10.26 -16.04
N SER A 165 9.11 -10.13 -14.88
CA SER A 165 10.43 -10.73 -14.64
C SER A 165 10.35 -12.23 -14.27
N ALA A 166 9.29 -12.65 -13.58
CA ALA A 166 9.06 -14.05 -13.25
C ALA A 166 8.83 -14.92 -14.50
N GLU A 167 8.18 -14.38 -15.53
CA GLU A 167 7.97 -15.07 -16.82
C GLU A 167 9.26 -15.23 -17.64
N HIS A 168 10.20 -14.28 -17.56
CA HIS A 168 11.49 -14.36 -18.27
C HIS A 168 12.56 -15.17 -17.52
N GLY A 169 12.32 -15.52 -16.25
CA GLY A 169 13.23 -16.30 -15.41
C GLY A 169 13.26 -17.81 -15.67
N GLN A 170 12.33 -18.35 -16.48
CA GLN A 170 12.24 -19.79 -16.76
C GLN A 170 12.88 -20.25 -18.08
N GLN A 171 13.52 -19.37 -18.85
CA GLN A 171 14.36 -19.77 -19.98
C GLN A 171 15.78 -19.22 -19.86
N SER A 172 16.66 -19.93 -19.15
CA SER A 172 18.12 -19.76 -19.35
C SER A 172 18.87 -21.08 -19.12
N GLY A 173 18.86 -21.89 -20.18
CA GLY A 173 19.77 -23.02 -20.39
C GLY A 173 20.22 -23.04 -21.85
N GLY A 174 20.94 -22.00 -22.29
CA GLY A 174 21.46 -21.91 -23.66
C GLY A 174 22.42 -20.73 -23.84
N MET A 175 23.61 -21.01 -24.37
CA MET A 175 24.75 -20.10 -24.52
C MET A 175 24.46 -18.83 -25.36
N PRO A 176 25.16 -17.70 -25.11
CA PRO A 176 24.96 -16.45 -25.84
C PRO A 176 25.81 -16.37 -27.11
N MET A 177 25.22 -15.90 -28.21
CA MET A 177 25.93 -15.30 -29.35
C MET A 177 25.16 -14.06 -29.83
N THR A 178 25.77 -12.87 -29.69
CA THR A 178 25.44 -11.62 -30.40
C THR A 178 26.24 -11.55 -31.72
N PRO A 179 26.00 -10.63 -32.70
CA PRO A 179 25.35 -9.30 -32.62
C PRO A 179 24.48 -8.84 -33.84
N GLY A 180 23.75 -7.71 -33.72
CA GLY A 180 23.38 -6.88 -34.90
C GLY A 180 22.13 -5.97 -34.83
N ALA A 181 22.31 -4.73 -34.34
CA ALA A 181 21.66 -3.44 -34.68
C ALA A 181 20.15 -3.32 -35.07
N MET A 182 19.42 -2.42 -34.38
CA MET A 182 19.00 -1.08 -34.91
C MET A 182 17.94 -0.39 -34.00
N MET A 183 18.20 0.89 -33.71
CA MET A 183 17.27 2.01 -33.38
C MET A 183 16.47 2.03 -32.06
N ALA A 184 16.83 3.02 -31.22
CA ALA A 184 16.03 3.56 -30.12
C ALA A 184 14.96 4.58 -30.65
N PRO A 185 13.98 5.05 -29.85
CA PRO A 185 14.29 6.11 -28.88
C PRO A 185 13.53 6.05 -27.53
N MET A 186 14.29 6.38 -26.47
CA MET A 186 13.95 7.39 -25.46
C MET A 186 12.74 7.14 -24.54
N GLY A 187 13.03 6.67 -23.32
CA GLY A 187 12.07 6.71 -22.21
C GLY A 187 12.36 5.78 -21.02
N ALA A 188 13.61 5.62 -20.58
CA ALA A 188 13.89 4.95 -19.31
C ALA A 188 15.26 5.39 -18.77
N ALA A 189 15.28 6.54 -18.11
CA ALA A 189 16.37 6.88 -17.20
C ALA A 189 15.96 6.40 -15.80
N LEU A 190 16.32 5.16 -15.46
CA LEU A 190 16.57 4.70 -14.08
C LEU A 190 17.02 3.24 -14.09
N ALA A 191 18.29 3.03 -14.43
CA ALA A 191 19.02 1.84 -14.08
C ALA A 191 20.20 2.26 -13.20
N GLY A 192 20.25 1.73 -11.98
CA GLY A 192 21.48 1.71 -11.19
C GLY A 192 21.37 2.24 -9.76
N ILE A 193 20.70 1.50 -8.88
CA ILE A 193 21.33 1.14 -7.59
C ILE A 193 21.15 -0.37 -7.44
N ALA A 194 22.25 -1.09 -7.61
CA ALA A 194 22.36 -2.47 -7.19
C ALA A 194 22.28 -2.50 -5.66
N ALA A 195 21.16 -2.93 -5.10
CA ALA A 195 21.13 -3.38 -3.71
C ALA A 195 21.79 -4.76 -3.67
N GLY A 196 23.11 -4.75 -3.54
CA GLY A 196 23.86 -5.92 -3.14
C GLY A 196 23.25 -6.49 -1.87
N ARG A 197 22.87 -7.77 -1.92
CA ARG A 197 22.81 -8.61 -0.73
C ARG A 197 24.17 -8.54 -0.04
N ALA A 198 24.25 -7.70 0.98
CA ALA A 198 25.19 -7.86 2.06
C ALA A 198 24.35 -8.01 3.32
N VAL A 199 24.25 -9.25 3.80
CA VAL A 199 23.89 -9.55 5.18
C VAL A 199 24.94 -8.85 6.05
N ALA A 200 24.64 -7.62 6.44
CA ALA A 200 25.40 -6.91 7.45
C ALA A 200 24.88 -7.40 8.81
N ALA A 201 25.79 -8.05 9.55
CA ALA A 201 25.67 -8.58 10.89
C ALA A 201 24.39 -8.21 11.67
N ALA A 202 23.54 -9.21 11.87
CA ALA A 202 22.46 -9.19 12.85
C ALA A 202 23.03 -8.89 14.25
N GLY A 203 23.00 -7.61 14.62
CA GLY A 203 22.95 -7.21 16.01
C GLY A 203 21.57 -7.56 16.54
N ASP A 204 21.55 -8.30 17.64
CA ASP A 204 20.40 -8.81 18.40
C ASP A 204 19.07 -8.07 18.08
N SER A 205 18.33 -8.61 17.11
CA SER A 205 17.13 -7.98 16.53
C SER A 205 15.86 -8.44 17.25
N GLN A 206 15.99 -8.99 18.46
CA GLN A 206 14.88 -9.37 19.31
C GLN A 206 14.48 -8.17 20.19
N PRO A 207 13.17 -7.94 20.42
CA PRO A 207 12.74 -6.94 21.39
C PRO A 207 13.25 -7.34 22.79
N SER A 208 13.82 -6.38 23.53
CA SER A 208 14.24 -6.62 24.91
C SER A 208 13.02 -6.59 25.85
N ASP A 209 13.13 -7.21 27.03
CA ASP A 209 12.08 -7.16 28.06
C ASP A 209 11.64 -5.73 28.38
N ALA A 210 12.59 -4.78 28.38
CA ALA A 210 12.31 -3.37 28.60
C ALA A 210 11.40 -2.78 27.50
N ASP A 211 11.58 -3.19 26.25
CA ASP A 211 10.72 -2.78 25.14
C ASP A 211 9.31 -3.35 25.30
N LEU A 212 9.21 -4.63 25.66
CA LEU A 212 7.92 -5.29 25.85
C LEU A 212 7.14 -4.66 27.01
N ILE A 213 7.82 -4.32 28.11
CA ILE A 213 7.24 -3.59 29.25
C ILE A 213 6.79 -2.19 28.82
N MET A 214 7.63 -1.47 28.06
CA MET A 214 7.31 -0.13 27.56
C MET A 214 6.05 -0.16 26.67
N LEU A 215 5.98 -1.10 25.72
CA LEU A 215 4.83 -1.24 24.82
C LEU A 215 3.53 -1.52 25.57
N ARG A 216 3.54 -2.45 26.54
CA ARG A 216 2.38 -2.75 27.38
C ARG A 216 1.94 -1.55 28.21
N ALA A 217 2.89 -0.88 28.86
CA ALA A 217 2.62 0.32 29.65
C ALA A 217 2.02 1.43 28.77
N ARG A 218 2.56 1.63 27.56
CA ARG A 218 2.09 2.65 26.64
C ARG A 218 0.69 2.34 26.11
N ALA A 219 0.43 1.11 25.69
CA ALA A 219 -0.89 0.68 25.26
C ALA A 219 -1.94 0.86 26.37
N ALA A 220 -1.59 0.56 27.63
CA ALA A 220 -2.46 0.77 28.78
C ALA A 220 -2.75 2.26 29.03
N VAL A 221 -1.74 3.14 28.95
CA VAL A 221 -1.91 4.60 29.11
C VAL A 221 -2.81 5.17 28.01
N LEU A 222 -2.60 4.77 26.75
CA LEU A 222 -3.42 5.24 25.63
C LEU A 222 -4.87 4.75 25.75
N SER A 223 -5.09 3.56 26.26
CA SER A 223 -6.44 3.04 26.56
C SER A 223 -7.12 3.81 27.67
N ALA A 224 -6.41 4.07 28.77
CA ALA A 224 -6.95 4.74 29.96
C ALA A 224 -7.23 6.25 29.75
N THR A 225 -6.59 6.87 28.76
CA THR A 225 -6.76 8.29 28.43
C THR A 225 -7.87 8.55 27.43
N GLN A 226 -8.53 7.51 26.90
CA GLN A 226 -9.67 7.69 26.02
C GLN A 226 -10.90 8.21 26.78
N PRO A 227 -11.70 9.11 26.19
CA PRO A 227 -12.95 9.54 26.79
C PRO A 227 -13.91 8.36 27.00
N PRO A 228 -14.58 8.23 28.17
CA PRO A 228 -15.41 7.07 28.50
C PRO A 228 -16.53 6.78 27.51
N GLU A 229 -17.03 7.83 26.84
CA GLU A 229 -18.13 7.75 25.89
C GLU A 229 -17.75 7.00 24.60
N VAL A 230 -16.46 7.00 24.24
CA VAL A 230 -15.95 6.43 22.98
C VAL A 230 -14.98 5.26 23.19
N ALA A 231 -14.49 5.05 24.41
CA ALA A 231 -13.59 3.96 24.77
C ALA A 231 -14.04 2.55 24.30
N PRO A 232 -15.34 2.21 24.23
CA PRO A 232 -15.77 0.92 23.69
C PRO A 232 -15.62 0.79 22.16
N TRP A 233 -15.52 1.91 21.44
CA TRP A 233 -15.63 1.98 19.98
C TRP A 233 -14.29 2.25 19.30
N ILE A 234 -13.30 2.76 20.02
CA ILE A 234 -11.99 3.14 19.48
C ILE A 234 -10.94 2.17 20.02
N ARG A 235 -10.26 1.48 19.10
CA ARG A 235 -9.17 0.56 19.43
C ARG A 235 -7.83 1.25 19.18
N VAL A 236 -6.89 1.02 20.08
CA VAL A 236 -5.51 1.49 19.94
C VAL A 236 -4.53 0.33 20.11
N ALA A 237 -3.39 0.42 19.45
CA ALA A 237 -2.28 -0.50 19.58
C ALA A 237 -0.96 0.28 19.51
N VAL A 238 0.12 -0.32 20.01
CA VAL A 238 1.47 0.25 19.96
C VAL A 238 2.41 -0.79 19.38
N GLY A 239 3.15 -0.41 18.34
CA GLY A 239 4.15 -1.24 17.71
C GLY A 239 5.55 -0.69 17.90
N LEU A 240 6.52 -1.59 17.87
CA LEU A 240 7.94 -1.29 17.78
C LEU A 240 8.52 -1.86 16.48
N GLY A 241 9.13 -0.99 15.68
CA GLY A 241 9.89 -1.37 14.51
C GLY A 241 11.34 -0.92 14.64
N VAL A 242 12.24 -1.56 13.89
CA VAL A 242 13.65 -1.17 13.81
C VAL A 242 14.03 -0.86 12.37
N ASP A 243 14.72 0.25 12.16
CA ASP A 243 15.21 0.65 10.84
C ASP A 243 16.53 -0.09 10.48
N PRO A 244 17.00 -0.01 9.21
CA PRO A 244 18.24 -0.66 8.79
C PRO A 244 19.50 -0.18 9.55
N ASN A 245 19.43 0.97 10.24
CA ASN A 245 20.51 1.49 11.06
C ASN A 245 20.42 1.03 12.53
N GLY A 246 19.46 0.17 12.86
CA GLY A 246 19.23 -0.32 14.22
C GLY A 246 18.46 0.65 15.12
N ARG A 247 17.94 1.76 14.58
CA ARG A 247 17.16 2.73 15.37
C ARG A 247 15.73 2.25 15.51
N ARG A 248 15.27 2.26 16.76
CA ARG A 248 13.92 1.87 17.16
C ARG A 248 12.93 2.99 16.93
N THR A 249 11.78 2.66 16.35
CA THR A 249 10.67 3.57 16.09
C THR A 249 9.41 3.01 16.75
N VAL A 250 8.78 3.82 17.61
CA VAL A 250 7.51 3.48 18.24
C VAL A 250 6.38 4.03 17.39
N VAL A 251 5.40 3.19 17.09
CA VAL A 251 4.26 3.52 16.24
C VAL A 251 2.97 3.27 17.00
N VAL A 252 2.13 4.29 17.14
CA VAL A 252 0.81 4.21 17.76
C VAL A 252 -0.24 4.04 16.67
N GLY A 253 -0.90 2.89 16.67
CA GLY A 253 -2.03 2.59 15.80
C GLY A 253 -3.34 2.97 16.45
N THR A 254 -4.24 3.59 15.69
CA THR A 254 -5.63 3.86 16.08
C THR A 254 -6.58 3.30 15.02
N SER A 255 -7.75 2.82 15.44
CA SER A 255 -8.82 2.44 14.51
C SER A 255 -9.47 3.65 13.84
N GLU A 256 -9.13 4.87 14.26
CA GLU A 256 -9.60 6.08 13.63
C GLU A 256 -8.80 6.40 12.36
N PRO A 257 -9.46 6.94 11.31
CA PRO A 257 -8.78 7.25 10.06
C PRO A 257 -7.73 8.37 10.23
N ALA A 258 -6.72 8.34 9.36
CA ALA A 258 -5.61 9.30 9.30
C ALA A 258 -4.80 9.47 10.60
N GLY A 259 -4.76 8.43 11.45
CA GLY A 259 -4.02 8.48 12.71
C GLY A 259 -4.58 9.50 13.70
N TYR A 260 -5.89 9.78 13.62
CA TYR A 260 -6.51 10.75 14.52
C TYR A 260 -6.53 10.24 15.96
N LEU A 261 -6.06 11.09 16.88
CA LEU A 261 -6.15 10.87 18.31
C LEU A 261 -7.16 11.84 18.89
N ARG A 262 -8.11 11.30 19.67
CA ARG A 262 -9.13 12.09 20.34
C ARG A 262 -8.49 13.09 21.32
N PRO A 263 -9.15 14.23 21.58
CA PRO A 263 -8.71 15.18 22.60
C PRO A 263 -8.45 14.48 23.96
N GLY A 264 -7.30 14.77 24.56
CA GLY A 264 -6.82 14.12 25.79
C GLY A 264 -5.85 12.97 25.57
N VAL A 265 -5.77 12.42 24.35
CA VAL A 265 -4.78 11.40 23.96
C VAL A 265 -3.64 12.09 23.20
N ALA A 266 -2.46 12.14 23.81
CA ALA A 266 -1.29 12.78 23.23
C ALA A 266 -0.20 11.74 22.88
N PRO A 267 0.35 11.77 21.66
CA PRO A 267 1.52 10.97 21.34
C PRO A 267 2.77 11.57 21.99
N GLU A 268 3.73 10.73 22.33
CA GLU A 268 5.04 11.19 22.76
C GLU A 268 5.82 11.80 21.57
N PRO A 269 6.80 12.70 21.79
CA PRO A 269 7.52 13.38 20.70
C PRO A 269 8.27 12.45 19.71
N HIS A 270 8.49 11.20 20.09
CA HIS A 270 9.21 10.19 19.32
C HIS A 270 8.28 9.12 18.74
N GLU A 271 6.97 9.26 18.94
CA GLU A 271 5.97 8.33 18.44
C GLU A 271 5.41 8.79 17.11
N VAL A 272 5.24 7.83 16.20
CA VAL A 272 4.52 8.04 14.94
C VAL A 272 3.10 7.54 15.12
N VAL A 273 2.11 8.33 14.73
CA VAL A 273 0.70 7.95 14.86
C VAL A 273 0.14 7.59 13.50
N VAL A 274 -0.52 6.43 13.41
CA VAL A 274 -1.07 5.88 12.17
C VAL A 274 -2.48 5.37 12.40
N GLY A 275 -3.29 5.44 11.36
CA GLY A 275 -4.66 4.93 11.38
C GLY A 275 -5.27 5.06 10.00
N ASP A 276 -5.93 4.01 9.53
CA ASP A 276 -6.49 3.91 8.17
C ASP A 276 -7.96 3.47 8.18
N GLY A 277 -8.59 3.49 9.37
CA GLY A 277 -9.97 3.03 9.58
C GLY A 277 -10.12 1.51 9.74
N ARG A 278 -9.03 0.73 9.62
CA ARG A 278 -9.01 -0.72 9.91
C ARG A 278 -8.60 -0.96 11.36
N ALA A 279 -8.30 -2.23 11.68
CA ALA A 279 -7.73 -2.60 12.96
C ALA A 279 -6.37 -1.89 13.18
N PRO A 280 -6.11 -1.30 14.37
CA PRO A 280 -4.92 -0.48 14.63
C PRO A 280 -3.62 -1.24 14.42
N GLU A 281 -3.62 -2.57 14.64
CA GLU A 281 -2.47 -3.44 14.42
C GLU A 281 -2.11 -3.50 12.92
N LEU A 282 -3.11 -3.57 12.04
CA LEU A 282 -2.88 -3.60 10.59
C LEU A 282 -2.36 -2.25 10.05
N ALA A 283 -2.81 -1.14 10.63
CA ALA A 283 -2.28 0.18 10.30
C ALA A 283 -0.79 0.31 10.69
N ILE A 284 -0.40 -0.23 11.85
CA ILE A 284 1.00 -0.30 12.29
C ILE A 284 1.84 -1.15 11.33
N LEU A 285 1.39 -2.35 10.98
CA LEU A 285 2.12 -3.23 10.07
C LEU A 285 2.26 -2.61 8.67
N GLY A 286 1.22 -1.92 8.20
CA GLY A 286 1.28 -1.13 6.96
C GLY A 286 2.37 -0.07 7.02
N TYR A 287 2.43 0.70 8.11
CA TYR A 287 3.48 1.69 8.29
C TYR A 287 4.88 1.08 8.37
N PHE A 288 5.07 -0.04 9.07
CA PHE A 288 6.37 -0.71 9.11
C PHE A 288 6.85 -1.12 7.74
N ARG A 289 5.98 -1.74 6.95
CA ARG A 289 6.28 -2.10 5.57
C ARG A 289 6.65 -0.87 4.74
N ASP A 290 5.86 0.19 4.85
CA ASP A 290 6.03 1.39 4.03
C ASP A 290 7.27 2.23 4.43
N ALA A 291 7.70 2.15 5.69
CA ALA A 291 8.87 2.83 6.22
C ALA A 291 10.13 1.94 6.25
N GLU A 292 10.07 0.74 5.63
CA GLU A 292 11.15 -0.25 5.61
C GLU A 292 11.66 -0.62 7.01
N LEU A 293 10.75 -0.64 7.99
CA LEU A 293 11.03 -1.04 9.36
C LEU A 293 10.76 -2.54 9.52
N VAL A 294 11.70 -3.24 10.17
CA VAL A 294 11.49 -4.63 10.58
C VAL A 294 10.58 -4.62 11.82
N PRO A 295 9.39 -5.25 11.77
CA PRO A 295 8.50 -5.35 12.92
C PRO A 295 9.13 -6.16 14.05
N LEU A 296 9.18 -5.62 15.26
CA LEU A 296 9.68 -6.35 16.43
C LEU A 296 8.56 -6.83 17.34
N ALA A 297 7.61 -5.96 17.68
CA ALA A 297 6.51 -6.30 18.57
C ALA A 297 5.31 -5.39 18.34
N VAL A 298 4.10 -5.90 18.61
CA VAL A 298 2.85 -5.13 18.58
C VAL A 298 2.02 -5.48 19.82
N CYS A 299 1.66 -4.47 20.61
CA CYS A 299 0.77 -4.60 21.76
C CYS A 299 -0.55 -3.89 21.47
N ALA A 300 -1.63 -4.67 21.38
CA ALA A 300 -2.97 -4.12 21.26
C ALA A 300 -3.49 -3.75 22.65
N ALA A 301 -4.14 -2.60 22.83
CA ALA A 301 -4.76 -2.26 24.11
C ALA A 301 -6.02 -3.09 24.43
N SER A 302 -6.58 -3.74 23.42
CA SER A 302 -7.69 -4.70 23.51
C SER A 302 -7.39 -5.91 22.62
N PRO A 303 -7.78 -7.13 23.02
CA PRO A 303 -7.50 -8.33 22.23
C PRO A 303 -7.96 -8.17 20.76
N PRO A 304 -7.07 -8.39 19.78
CA PRO A 304 -7.44 -8.32 18.37
C PRO A 304 -8.29 -9.51 17.92
N PRO A 305 -9.10 -9.35 16.84
CA PRO A 305 -9.71 -10.48 16.17
C PRO A 305 -8.66 -11.52 15.72
N PRO A 306 -9.00 -12.82 15.63
CA PRO A 306 -8.04 -13.88 15.30
C PRO A 306 -7.29 -13.67 13.98
N GLU A 307 -7.98 -13.14 12.97
CA GLU A 307 -7.39 -12.83 11.66
C GLU A 307 -6.31 -11.74 11.73
N VAL A 308 -6.50 -10.74 12.62
CA VAL A 308 -5.54 -9.67 12.84
C VAL A 308 -4.36 -10.18 13.67
N ALA A 309 -4.62 -11.02 14.68
CA ALA A 309 -3.58 -11.67 15.45
C ALA A 309 -2.67 -12.55 14.56
N ALA A 310 -3.27 -13.31 13.63
CA ALA A 310 -2.53 -14.10 12.64
C ALA A 310 -1.66 -13.21 11.76
N ALA A 311 -2.19 -12.09 11.26
CA ALA A 311 -1.41 -11.14 10.45
C ALA A 311 -0.22 -10.53 11.19
N VAL A 312 -0.36 -10.26 12.50
CA VAL A 312 0.77 -9.80 13.34
C VAL A 312 1.83 -10.89 13.46
N ASN A 313 1.43 -12.14 13.73
CA ASN A 313 2.38 -13.25 13.82
C ASN A 313 3.10 -13.52 12.48
N ASP A 314 2.38 -13.47 11.37
CA ASP A 314 2.94 -13.68 10.02
C ASP A 314 3.92 -12.59 9.61
N SER A 315 3.81 -11.39 10.21
CA SER A 315 4.76 -10.28 10.00
C SER A 315 6.11 -10.48 10.69
N GLY A 316 6.24 -11.50 11.54
CA GLY A 316 7.41 -11.74 12.39
C GLY A 316 7.45 -10.91 13.67
N ALA A 317 6.45 -10.05 13.91
CA ALA A 317 6.32 -9.29 15.15
C ALA A 317 5.84 -10.18 16.31
N HIS A 318 6.37 -9.93 17.51
CA HIS A 318 5.82 -10.50 18.74
C HIS A 318 4.47 -9.84 19.08
N ALA A 319 3.39 -10.61 18.99
CA ALA A 319 2.07 -10.18 19.46
C ALA A 319 2.02 -10.19 21.00
N LEU A 320 1.68 -9.06 21.61
CA LEU A 320 1.63 -8.90 23.06
C LEU A 320 0.20 -8.74 23.57
N ASP A 321 -0.17 -9.53 24.57
CA ASP A 321 -1.38 -9.32 25.36
C ASP A 321 -1.16 -8.16 26.37
N PRO A 322 -2.06 -7.16 26.41
CA PRO A 322 -2.02 -6.08 27.40
C PRO A 322 -2.14 -6.59 28.85
N ALA A 323 -2.73 -7.77 29.09
CA ALA A 323 -2.83 -8.40 30.41
C ALA A 323 -1.57 -9.17 30.83
N GLY A 324 -0.55 -9.27 29.97
CA GLY A 324 0.73 -9.90 30.29
C GLY A 324 0.69 -11.43 30.33
N HIS A 325 -0.30 -12.09 29.72
CA HIS A 325 -0.24 -13.52 29.50
C HIS A 325 0.64 -13.79 28.27
N GLU A 326 1.87 -14.24 28.53
CA GLU A 326 2.71 -14.83 27.49
C GLU A 326 2.08 -16.18 27.13
N ASP A 327 1.52 -16.29 25.92
CA ASP A 327 1.29 -17.60 25.33
C ASP A 327 2.67 -18.24 25.15
N SER A 328 3.02 -19.06 26.14
CA SER A 328 4.20 -19.91 26.13
C SER A 328 4.07 -20.92 25.00
N ALA A 329 4.43 -20.51 23.79
CA ALA A 329 4.62 -21.44 22.68
C ALA A 329 5.90 -22.25 22.93
N GLY A 330 5.73 -23.47 23.45
CA GLY A 330 6.64 -24.58 23.15
C GLY A 330 7.67 -24.96 24.22
N SER A 331 7.20 -25.39 25.40
CA SER A 331 7.85 -26.55 26.05
C SER A 331 7.19 -27.82 25.53
N ALA A 332 7.81 -28.49 24.56
CA ALA A 332 7.55 -29.89 24.25
C ALA A 332 8.77 -30.52 23.54
N GLN A 333 9.51 -31.30 24.34
CA GLN A 333 10.25 -32.54 24.04
C GLN A 333 11.03 -32.67 22.72
#